data_AF-A0A537PB37-F1
#
_entry.id   AF-A0A537PB37-F1
#
_cell.length_a   1.000
_cell.length_b   1.000
_cell.length_c   1.000
_cell.angle_alpha   90.00
_cell.angle_beta   90.00
_cell.angle_gamma   90.00
#
_symmetry.space_group_name_H-M   'P 1'
#
loop_
_entity.id
_entity.type
_entity.pdbx_description
1 polymer ?
#
loop_
_entity_poly.entity_id
_entity_poly.type
_entity_poly.pdbx_seq_one_letter_code
_entity_poly.pdbx_strand_id
1 'polypeptide(L)'
;MSRVNEIGFNASLLSELRGVAFINGLIDQGRLPRGTRPGEFRRLRLHRIGMQDLGESAPGTLKTDYEYFEMLRKLGQRATRRFLDAHFEDIGRRSTIDLATRAEPQLVEQT
;
A
#
# COMPACT_ATOMS: atom_id res chain seq x y z
N MET A 1 1.54 -17.72 -14.08
CA MET A 1 1.39 -16.31 -14.53
C MET A 1 0.60 -15.51 -13.49
N SER A 2 1.17 -15.26 -12.31
CA SER A 2 0.50 -14.54 -11.20
C SER A 2 1.16 -13.17 -10.94
N ARG A 3 2.50 -13.10 -11.03
CA ARG A 3 3.26 -11.84 -10.93
C ARG A 3 2.97 -10.83 -12.05
N VAL A 4 2.74 -11.26 -13.29
CA VAL A 4 2.56 -10.33 -14.42
C VAL A 4 1.23 -9.57 -14.34
N ASN A 5 0.16 -10.21 -13.83
CA ASN A 5 -1.12 -9.53 -13.58
C ASN A 5 -1.03 -8.59 -12.36
N GLU A 6 -0.26 -8.95 -11.34
CA GLU A 6 0.05 -8.06 -10.21
C GLU A 6 0.88 -6.85 -10.66
N ILE A 7 1.86 -7.04 -11.55
CA ILE A 7 2.74 -5.99 -12.10
C ILE A 7 2.01 -5.08 -13.10
N GLY A 8 1.08 -5.60 -13.90
CA GLY A 8 0.36 -4.84 -14.94
C GLY A 8 -0.84 -4.04 -14.41
N PHE A 9 -1.61 -4.59 -13.48
CA PHE A 9 -2.81 -3.92 -12.94
C PHE A 9 -2.49 -2.99 -11.77
N ASN A 10 -1.38 -3.22 -11.04
CA ASN A 10 -0.94 -2.36 -9.94
C ASN A 10 0.22 -1.41 -10.30
N ALA A 11 0.62 -1.26 -11.57
CA ALA A 11 1.71 -0.34 -11.90
C ALA A 11 1.38 1.11 -11.53
N SER A 12 0.15 1.57 -11.80
CA SER A 12 -0.33 2.90 -11.41
C SER A 12 -0.41 3.04 -9.89
N LEU A 13 -0.98 2.06 -9.20
CA LEU A 13 -1.05 2.04 -7.73
C LEU A 13 0.35 2.07 -7.11
N LEU A 14 1.29 1.26 -7.62
CA LEU A 14 2.68 1.25 -7.15
C LEU A 14 3.36 2.60 -7.40
N SER A 15 3.09 3.23 -8.54
CA SER A 15 3.60 4.58 -8.85
C SER A 15 3.05 5.61 -7.85
N GLU A 16 1.75 5.60 -7.58
CA GLU A 16 1.11 6.47 -6.59
C GLU A 16 1.65 6.24 -5.17
N LEU A 17 1.81 4.98 -4.76
CA LEU A 17 2.39 4.60 -3.47
C LEU A 17 3.84 5.09 -3.34
N ARG A 18 4.64 5.01 -4.41
CA ARG A 18 5.99 5.61 -4.45
C ARG A 18 5.94 7.12 -4.33
N GLY A 19 4.98 7.78 -4.97
CA GLY A 19 4.75 9.22 -4.82
C GLY A 19 4.46 9.61 -3.38
N VAL A 20 3.60 8.85 -2.69
CA VAL A 20 3.33 9.03 -1.26
C VAL A 20 4.58 8.82 -0.41
N ALA A 21 5.37 7.78 -0.69
CA ALA A 21 6.62 7.52 0.02
C ALA A 21 7.62 8.66 -0.16
N PHE A 22 7.73 9.21 -1.37
CA PHE A 22 8.58 10.36 -1.68
C PHE A 22 8.15 11.61 -0.91
N ILE A 23 6.85 11.96 -0.94
CA ILE A 23 6.30 13.11 -0.19
C ILE A 23 6.54 12.95 1.31
N ASN A 24 6.26 11.76 1.87
CA ASN A 24 6.55 11.46 3.27
C ASN A 24 8.04 11.65 3.60
N GLY A 25 8.94 11.21 2.72
CA GLY A 25 10.38 11.43 2.87
C GLY A 25 10.76 12.91 2.88
N LEU A 26 10.17 13.74 2.00
CA LEU A 26 10.41 15.18 1.99
C LEU A 26 9.90 15.87 3.25
N ILE A 27 8.75 15.44 3.78
CA ILE A 27 8.22 15.92 5.07
C ILE A 27 9.17 15.53 6.21
N ASP A 28 9.62 14.27 6.24
CA ASP A 28 10.52 13.74 7.27
C ASP A 28 11.91 14.44 7.23
N GLN A 29 12.36 14.88 6.05
CA GLN A 29 13.56 15.70 5.86
C GLN A 29 13.38 17.20 6.17
N GLY A 30 12.16 17.64 6.50
CA GLY A 30 11.85 19.06 6.74
C GLY A 30 11.83 19.93 5.46
N ARG A 31 11.88 19.31 4.28
CA ARG A 31 11.84 20.02 2.97
C ARG A 31 10.42 20.43 2.57
N LEU A 32 9.41 19.85 3.19
CA LEU A 32 8.01 20.25 3.07
C LEU A 32 7.44 20.57 4.47
N PRO A 33 6.73 21.69 4.63
CA PRO A 33 6.14 22.06 5.91
C PRO A 33 5.04 21.07 6.28
N ARG A 34 5.14 20.48 7.47
CA ARG A 34 4.19 19.48 7.96
C ARG A 34 2.98 20.13 8.62
N GLY A 35 1.77 19.72 8.22
CA GLY A 35 0.55 20.12 8.90
C GLY A 35 -0.70 19.99 8.04
N THR A 36 -1.70 20.85 8.28
CA THR A 36 -3.02 20.80 7.64
C THR A 36 -3.49 22.15 7.10
N ARG A 37 -2.70 23.21 7.22
CA ARG A 37 -3.03 24.54 6.69
C ARG A 37 -2.70 24.62 5.20
N PRO A 38 -3.20 25.65 4.48
CA PRO A 38 -2.80 25.91 3.11
C PRO A 38 -1.26 25.99 2.98
N GLY A 39 -0.69 25.24 2.04
CA GLY A 39 0.75 25.15 1.83
C GLY A 39 1.47 24.10 2.71
N GLU A 40 0.79 23.48 3.67
CA GLU A 40 1.32 22.39 4.50
C GLU A 40 0.91 21.01 3.96
N PHE A 41 1.73 19.99 4.25
CA PHE A 41 1.52 18.62 3.81
C PHE A 41 1.33 17.68 4.99
N ARG A 42 0.36 16.77 4.86
CA ARG A 42 0.17 15.68 5.83
C ARG A 42 1.05 14.50 5.47
N ARG A 43 1.81 14.03 6.45
CA ARG A 43 2.48 12.74 6.39
C ARG A 43 1.43 11.61 6.40
N LEU A 44 1.33 10.86 5.32
CA LEU A 44 0.37 9.78 5.17
C LEU A 44 0.84 8.52 5.90
N ARG A 45 -0.10 7.82 6.56
CA ARG A 45 0.13 6.55 7.25
C ARG A 45 -0.59 5.46 6.50
N LEU A 46 0.17 4.53 5.94
CA LEU A 46 -0.36 3.50 5.07
C LEU A 46 -0.43 2.16 5.79
N HIS A 47 -1.55 1.46 5.58
CA HIS A 47 -1.80 0.15 6.16
C HIS A 47 -2.29 -0.81 5.10
N ARG A 48 -1.73 -2.02 5.08
CA ARG A 48 -2.10 -3.08 4.12
C ARG A 48 -2.74 -4.24 4.85
N ILE A 49 -3.95 -4.59 4.44
CA ILE A 49 -4.64 -5.81 4.86
C ILE A 49 -4.56 -6.80 3.70
N GLY A 50 -3.74 -7.83 3.86
CA GLY A 50 -3.52 -8.87 2.85
C GLY A 50 -4.10 -10.21 3.28
N MET A 51 -4.80 -10.88 2.36
CA MET A 51 -5.18 -12.28 2.49
C MET A 51 -3.95 -13.14 2.21
N GLN A 52 -3.35 -13.73 3.25
CA GLN A 52 -2.18 -14.62 3.11
C GLN A 52 -2.58 -16.06 2.78
N ASP A 53 -3.83 -16.43 3.09
CA ASP A 53 -4.38 -17.77 2.91
C ASP A 53 -4.85 -18.05 1.47
N LEU A 54 -4.95 -17.02 0.63
CA LEU A 54 -5.12 -17.20 -0.80
C LEU A 54 -3.70 -17.43 -1.34
N GLY A 55 -3.31 -18.68 -1.60
CA GLY A 55 -2.04 -18.97 -2.27
C GLY A 55 -1.90 -18.20 -3.59
N GLU A 56 -0.71 -18.24 -4.22
CA GLU A 56 -0.42 -17.54 -5.50
C GLU A 56 -1.43 -17.80 -6.64
N SER A 57 -2.30 -18.79 -6.48
CA SER A 57 -3.56 -18.95 -7.20
C SER A 57 -4.66 -18.04 -6.65
N ALA A 58 -4.59 -16.75 -6.95
CA ALA A 58 -5.78 -16.09 -7.45
C ALA A 58 -5.78 -16.34 -8.96
N PRO A 59 -6.53 -17.34 -9.47
CA PRO A 59 -6.62 -17.49 -10.92
C PRO A 59 -7.30 -16.25 -11.44
N GLY A 60 -6.74 -15.63 -12.47
CA GLY A 60 -7.41 -14.62 -13.29
C GLY A 60 -8.59 -15.22 -14.07
N THR A 61 -9.48 -15.97 -13.42
CA THR A 61 -10.57 -16.70 -14.06
C THR A 61 -11.74 -16.81 -13.08
N LEU A 62 -12.62 -15.80 -13.13
CA LEU A 62 -14.06 -15.97 -13.32
C LEU A 62 -14.80 -17.03 -12.46
N LYS A 63 -14.44 -17.21 -11.18
CA LYS A 63 -15.35 -17.87 -10.23
C LYS A 63 -16.24 -16.81 -9.60
N THR A 64 -17.51 -16.86 -9.94
CA THR A 64 -18.55 -15.92 -9.49
C THR A 64 -19.70 -16.65 -8.81
N ASP A 65 -19.49 -17.88 -8.36
CA ASP A 65 -20.44 -18.61 -7.56
C ASP A 65 -20.52 -18.04 -6.13
N TYR A 66 -21.67 -18.27 -5.49
CA TYR A 66 -21.95 -17.73 -4.16
C TYR A 66 -20.98 -18.27 -3.10
N GLU A 67 -20.61 -19.54 -3.18
CA GLU A 67 -19.70 -20.18 -2.23
C GLU A 67 -18.31 -19.54 -2.29
N TYR A 68 -17.83 -19.22 -3.49
CA TYR A 68 -16.58 -18.49 -3.69
C TYR A 68 -16.62 -17.09 -3.08
N PHE A 69 -17.70 -16.33 -3.28
CA PHE A 69 -17.84 -15.03 -2.61
C PHE A 69 -17.95 -15.16 -1.09
N GLU A 70 -18.62 -16.20 -0.59
CA GLU A 70 -18.71 -16.44 0.85
C GLU A 70 -17.33 -16.79 1.45
N MET A 71 -16.54 -17.59 0.73
CA MET A 71 -15.16 -17.90 1.07
C MET A 71 -14.30 -16.63 1.09
N LEU A 72 -14.38 -15.78 0.07
CA LEU A 72 -13.66 -14.49 0.01
C LEU A 72 -14.06 -13.57 1.18
N ARG A 73 -15.36 -13.51 1.53
CA ARG A 73 -15.83 -12.76 2.70
C ARG A 73 -15.18 -13.26 3.99
N LYS A 74 -15.19 -14.58 4.22
CA LYS A 74 -14.58 -15.21 5.41
C LYS A 74 -13.07 -14.94 5.45
N LEU A 75 -12.38 -15.03 4.32
CA LEU A 75 -10.95 -14.73 4.19
C LEU A 75 -10.63 -13.26 4.51
N GLY A 76 -11.41 -12.33 3.97
CA GLY A 76 -11.26 -10.89 4.25
C GLY A 76 -11.47 -10.56 5.73
N GLN A 77 -12.47 -11.17 6.37
CA GLN A 77 -12.69 -11.05 7.82
C GLN A 77 -11.49 -11.56 8.64
N ARG A 78 -10.96 -12.75 8.31
CA ARG A 78 -9.76 -13.29 8.99
C ARG A 78 -8.52 -12.41 8.78
N ALA A 79 -8.31 -11.93 7.56
CA ALA A 79 -7.21 -11.02 7.25
C ALA A 79 -7.30 -9.72 8.04
N THR A 80 -8.51 -9.15 8.13
CA THR A 80 -8.76 -7.93 8.91
C THR A 80 -8.54 -8.17 10.40
N ARG A 81 -9.05 -9.30 10.93
CA ARG A 81 -8.86 -9.66 12.34
C ARG A 81 -7.39 -9.76 12.70
N ARG A 82 -6.61 -10.50 11.91
CA ARG A 82 -5.16 -10.60 12.07
C ARG A 82 -4.45 -9.25 12.01
N PHE A 83 -4.85 -8.39 11.08
CA PHE A 83 -4.30 -7.04 10.99
C PHE A 83 -4.58 -6.24 12.27
N LEU A 84 -5.82 -6.24 12.75
CA LEU A 84 -6.18 -5.51 13.97
C LEU A 84 -5.46 -6.08 15.19
N ASP A 85 -5.39 -7.41 15.33
CA ASP A 85 -4.66 -8.06 16.42
C ASP A 85 -3.18 -7.66 16.45
N ALA A 86 -2.55 -7.44 15.28
CA ALA A 86 -1.15 -7.04 15.18
C ALA A 86 -0.91 -5.52 15.23
N HIS A 87 -1.84 -4.71 14.69
CA HIS A 87 -1.57 -3.32 14.30
C HIS A 87 -2.67 -2.32 14.69
N PHE A 88 -3.66 -2.70 15.51
CA PHE A 88 -4.70 -1.77 15.93
C PHE A 88 -4.12 -0.48 16.54
N GLU A 89 -3.09 -0.60 17.38
CA GLU A 89 -2.44 0.55 18.00
C GLU A 89 -1.60 1.40 17.04
N ASP A 90 -1.24 0.87 15.88
CA ASP A 90 -0.46 1.60 14.88
C ASP A 90 -1.33 2.58 14.07
N ILE A 91 -2.64 2.33 14.02
CA ILE A 91 -3.59 3.15 13.26
C ILE A 91 -3.56 4.59 13.76
N GLY A 92 -3.28 5.52 12.84
CA GLY A 92 -3.15 6.94 13.20
C GLY A 92 -1.88 7.28 13.99
N ARG A 93 -0.95 6.34 14.18
CA ARG A 93 0.37 6.58 14.80
C ARG A 93 1.52 6.40 13.82
N ARG A 94 1.59 5.28 13.11
CA ARG A 94 2.62 4.95 12.12
C ARG A 94 2.09 4.08 10.98
N SER A 95 2.80 4.02 9.86
CA SER A 95 2.51 3.07 8.79
C SER A 95 2.85 1.64 9.22
N THR A 96 2.15 0.66 8.64
CA THR A 96 2.46 -0.78 8.80
C THR A 96 3.13 -1.38 7.56
N ILE A 97 3.21 -0.59 6.48
CA ILE A 97 4.02 -0.91 5.32
C ILE A 97 5.24 0.00 5.30
N ASP A 98 6.38 -0.60 4.95
CA ASP A 98 7.57 0.14 4.57
C ASP A 98 7.61 0.22 3.05
N LEU A 99 7.47 1.44 2.53
CA LEU A 99 7.59 1.71 1.10
C LEU A 99 8.99 2.21 0.73
N ALA A 100 10.00 1.94 1.59
CA ALA A 100 11.39 2.33 1.41
C ALA A 100 11.85 2.10 -0.03
N THR A 101 11.75 3.17 -0.81
CA THR A 101 12.31 3.28 -2.12
C THR A 101 13.39 4.31 -1.92
N ARG A 102 14.64 3.86 -1.97
CA ARG A 102 15.80 4.73 -2.23
C ARG A 102 15.60 5.31 -3.63
N ALA A 103 14.69 6.27 -3.75
CA ALA A 103 14.56 7.12 -4.92
C ALA A 103 15.65 8.17 -4.77
N GLU A 104 16.88 7.81 -5.13
CA GLU A 104 17.85 8.83 -5.52
C GLU A 104 17.27 9.52 -6.75
N PRO A 105 16.92 10.82 -6.68
CA PRO A 105 16.59 11.55 -7.88
C PRO A 105 17.89 11.62 -8.68
N GLN A 106 17.97 10.84 -9.76
CA GLN A 106 18.91 11.15 -10.84
C GLN A 106 18.44 12.46 -11.45
N LEU A 107 18.90 13.56 -10.86
CA LEU A 107 18.92 14.86 -11.51
C LEU A 107 19.77 14.64 -12.77
N VAL A 108 19.08 14.58 -13.89
CA VAL A 108 19.71 14.59 -15.21
C VAL A 108 20.29 15.99 -15.37
N GLU A 109 21.53 16.18 -14.93
CA GLU A 109 22.42 17.15 -15.56
C GLU A 109 22.75 16.59 -16.94
N GLN A 110 22.13 17.16 -17.97
CA GLN A 110 22.68 17.12 -19.31
C GLN A 110 22.94 18.57 -19.74
N THR A 111 24.23 18.89 -19.69
CA THR A 111 24.93 19.93 -20.44
C THR A 111 24.62 19.85 -21.93
#